data_AF-A0A6N2BIT9-F1
#
_entry.id   AF-A0A6N2BIT9-F1
#
_cell.length_a   1.000
_cell.length_b   1.000
_cell.length_c   1.000
_cell.angle_alpha   90.00
_cell.angle_beta   90.00
_cell.angle_gamma   90.00
#
_symmetry.space_group_name_H-M   'P 1'
#
loop_
_entity.id
_entity.type
_entity.pdbx_description
1 polymer ?
#
loop_
_entity_poly.entity_id
_entity_poly.type
_entity_poly.pdbx_seq_one_letter_code
_entity_poly.pdbx_strand_id
1 'polypeptide(L)'
;MSWLRSAVSKAVEVGGAGNRNISRNLRYYADSVVQQASNAVSGGAKLFLDRSGSRSFQNFKQAVKTLEELSVSCRGIERVQLLRRWLVALKEIERLSLPLPVSEHVSSPKSIDSIYTTDDDRNYPREPILVLYYDPDLGGEPLNFRDVFLSSQALEGMILSMILEAPDTEEVSLLVEIFGLSLTGGKEVREATMSSIKVLAKVFSSYKEEVLANKEELLLHAQGAIAGLKINADIMRIDSEVSNIHQKLDKVILQLPSSKHEKEPSSVATSEALKEALSQLQFLSKMEALLLQKKVLLGRDVPESQTKRVFKLKVLSESLSSSTTKTEARISENRIQKEGALKFRVTKTSEISQLEKELMDEINALENQRDELEAALQKVKVSLVSANARLYNAREERDQFDEANNQILQHFKVKVRR
;
A
#
# COMPACT_ATOMS: atom_id res chain seq x y z
N MET A 1 -23.01 -9.53 -0.50
CA MET A 1 -22.58 -8.31 -1.22
C MET A 1 -22.71 -7.02 -0.40
N SER A 2 -23.73 -6.84 0.46
CA SER A 2 -23.88 -5.62 1.28
C SER A 2 -22.81 -5.45 2.38
N TRP A 3 -22.50 -6.52 3.14
CA TRP A 3 -21.44 -6.47 4.16
C TRP A 3 -20.07 -6.12 3.58
N LEU A 4 -19.75 -6.68 2.41
CA LEU A 4 -18.44 -6.55 1.78
C LEU A 4 -18.13 -5.10 1.38
N ARG A 5 -19.08 -4.40 0.77
CA ARG A 5 -18.94 -2.96 0.49
C ARG A 5 -18.92 -2.14 1.78
N SER A 6 -19.81 -2.45 2.73
CA SER A 6 -19.87 -1.75 4.02
C SER A 6 -18.58 -1.89 4.83
N ALA A 7 -17.95 -3.05 4.83
CA ALA A 7 -16.69 -3.33 5.52
C ALA A 7 -15.52 -2.61 4.86
N VAL A 8 -15.46 -2.59 3.53
CA VAL A 8 -14.45 -1.83 2.78
C VAL A 8 -14.60 -0.33 3.03
N SER A 9 -15.81 0.22 2.93
CA SER A 9 -16.08 1.64 3.24
C SER A 9 -15.72 1.96 4.69
N LYS A 10 -16.10 1.12 5.65
CA LYS A 10 -15.74 1.27 7.07
C LYS A 10 -14.22 1.23 7.29
N ALA A 11 -13.51 0.35 6.59
CA ALA A 11 -12.05 0.31 6.65
C ALA A 11 -11.45 1.64 6.19
N VAL A 12 -11.94 2.17 5.05
CA VAL A 12 -11.51 3.43 4.44
C VAL A 12 -11.83 4.64 5.33
N GLU A 13 -13.04 4.73 5.89
CA GLU A 13 -13.45 5.81 6.82
C GLU A 13 -12.56 5.87 8.05
N VAL A 14 -12.31 4.71 8.68
CA VAL A 14 -11.45 4.63 9.88
C VAL A 14 -9.98 4.90 9.52
N GLY A 15 -9.54 4.58 8.29
CA GLY A 15 -8.20 4.90 7.80
C GLY A 15 -8.00 6.36 7.39
N GLY A 16 -9.06 7.07 7.01
CA GLY A 16 -9.03 8.49 6.61
C GLY A 16 -9.12 9.49 7.77
N ALA A 17 -9.62 9.06 8.94
CA ALA A 17 -9.73 9.88 10.14
C ALA A 17 -8.37 10.09 10.82
N GLY A 18 -7.57 11.03 10.29
CA GLY A 18 -6.29 11.42 10.87
C GLY A 18 -6.41 11.93 12.32
N ASN A 19 -6.02 11.08 13.27
CA ASN A 19 -5.33 11.38 14.55
C ASN A 19 -5.75 12.62 15.37
N ARG A 20 -7.02 13.06 15.34
CA ARG A 20 -7.50 14.15 16.20
C ARG A 20 -8.82 13.76 16.84
N ASN A 21 -8.77 13.61 18.17
CA ASN A 21 -9.88 13.65 19.15
C ASN A 21 -10.30 12.33 19.85
N ILE A 22 -9.66 11.19 19.60
CA ILE A 22 -10.04 9.92 20.27
C ILE A 22 -9.24 9.67 21.58
N SER A 23 -8.33 10.55 21.99
CA SER A 23 -7.39 10.23 23.08
C SER A 23 -7.95 10.36 24.52
N ARG A 24 -9.15 10.91 24.75
CA ARG A 24 -9.66 11.13 26.14
C ARG A 24 -10.88 10.30 26.53
N ASN A 25 -11.78 9.94 25.60
CA ASN A 25 -12.93 9.08 25.92
C ASN A 25 -12.63 7.57 25.78
N LEU A 26 -11.50 7.20 25.16
CA LEU A 26 -11.12 5.81 24.92
C LEU A 26 -10.57 5.09 26.17
N ARG A 27 -10.18 5.80 27.24
CA ARG A 27 -9.63 5.14 28.44
C ARG A 27 -10.70 4.41 29.27
N TYR A 28 -11.97 4.83 29.18
CA TYR A 28 -13.10 4.11 29.79
C TYR A 28 -13.77 3.11 28.84
N TYR A 29 -13.64 3.30 27.52
CA TYR A 29 -14.14 2.35 26.51
C TYR A 29 -13.17 1.18 26.28
N ALA A 30 -11.86 1.39 26.45
CA ALA A 30 -10.84 0.34 26.33
C ALA A 30 -11.02 -0.76 27.38
N ASP A 31 -11.40 -0.44 28.63
CA ASP A 31 -11.69 -1.48 29.63
C ASP A 31 -12.97 -2.29 29.29
N SER A 32 -13.98 -1.65 28.69
CA SER A 32 -15.21 -2.31 28.24
C SER A 32 -15.00 -3.17 26.99
N VAL A 33 -14.20 -2.70 26.03
CA VAL A 33 -13.91 -3.43 24.78
C VAL A 33 -12.87 -4.53 25.03
N VAL A 34 -11.95 -4.36 25.98
CA VAL A 34 -11.05 -5.43 26.44
C VAL A 34 -11.83 -6.54 27.16
N GLN A 35 -12.91 -6.22 27.88
CA GLN A 35 -13.83 -7.23 28.42
C GLN A 35 -14.70 -7.88 27.33
N GLN A 36 -15.23 -7.12 26.37
CA GLN A 36 -16.06 -7.67 25.29
C GLN A 36 -15.24 -8.48 24.25
N ALA A 37 -13.98 -8.10 24.02
CA ALA A 37 -13.00 -8.83 23.22
C ALA A 37 -12.34 -10.00 23.98
N SER A 38 -12.44 -10.04 25.32
CA SER A 38 -12.14 -11.26 26.09
C SER A 38 -13.19 -12.33 25.82
N ASN A 39 -14.46 -11.95 25.68
CA ASN A 39 -15.56 -12.92 25.53
C ASN A 39 -15.57 -13.66 24.18
N ALA A 40 -14.99 -13.09 23.11
CA ALA A 40 -15.05 -13.67 21.77
C ALA A 40 -13.94 -14.68 21.43
N VAL A 41 -12.84 -14.71 22.19
CA VAL A 41 -11.70 -15.63 21.93
C VAL A 41 -11.25 -16.40 23.19
N SER A 42 -11.62 -15.95 24.39
CA SER A 42 -11.26 -16.63 25.64
C SER A 42 -12.45 -16.64 26.61
N GLY A 43 -13.34 -17.61 26.49
CA GLY A 43 -14.14 -18.15 27.62
C GLY A 43 -14.75 -17.14 28.59
N GLY A 44 -15.26 -16.01 28.12
CA GLY A 44 -15.86 -14.97 28.95
C GLY A 44 -17.37 -14.99 28.88
N ALA A 45 -18.01 -15.92 29.59
CA ALA A 45 -19.41 -15.81 29.97
C ALA A 45 -19.61 -16.55 31.29
N LYS A 46 -19.42 -15.85 32.40
CA LYS A 46 -20.10 -16.18 33.67
C LYS A 46 -21.12 -15.10 33.95
N LEU A 47 -22.28 -15.55 34.45
CA LEU A 47 -23.50 -14.81 34.85
C LEU A 47 -24.44 -14.61 33.65
N PHE A 48 -25.40 -15.51 33.39
CA PHE A 48 -26.49 -15.90 34.30
C PHE A 48 -26.69 -17.43 34.39
N LEU A 49 -27.11 -17.88 35.58
CA LEU A 49 -27.59 -19.23 35.92
C LEU A 49 -28.51 -19.80 34.82
N ASP A 50 -28.44 -21.08 34.44
CA ASP A 50 -28.90 -22.17 35.29
C ASP A 50 -28.20 -23.52 35.06
N ARG A 51 -28.22 -24.28 36.14
CA ARG A 51 -27.73 -25.62 36.45
C ARG A 51 -28.05 -26.68 35.40
N SER A 52 -27.03 -27.18 34.68
CA SER A 52 -26.85 -28.60 34.28
C SER A 52 -25.57 -28.77 33.45
N GLY A 53 -24.79 -29.82 33.75
CA GLY A 53 -23.52 -30.11 33.07
C GLY A 53 -23.70 -30.45 31.59
N SER A 54 -23.36 -29.51 30.71
CA SER A 54 -23.21 -29.73 29.28
C SER A 54 -22.24 -28.68 28.71
N ARG A 55 -21.30 -29.10 27.87
CA ARG A 55 -20.31 -28.21 27.21
C ARG A 55 -21.05 -27.05 26.53
N SER A 56 -20.82 -25.80 26.94
CA SER A 56 -21.49 -24.65 26.33
C SER A 56 -20.90 -24.37 24.94
N PHE A 57 -21.61 -24.74 23.89
CA PHE A 57 -21.23 -24.41 22.51
C PHE A 57 -21.48 -22.92 22.23
N GLN A 58 -20.52 -22.26 21.56
CA GLN A 58 -20.71 -20.89 21.10
C GLN A 58 -21.43 -20.86 19.74
N ASN A 59 -22.21 -19.81 19.49
CA ASN A 59 -22.91 -19.64 18.21
C ASN A 59 -21.91 -19.29 17.11
N PHE A 60 -21.81 -20.15 16.10
CA PHE A 60 -20.90 -20.01 14.96
C PHE A 60 -21.09 -18.67 14.22
N LYS A 61 -22.34 -18.31 13.86
CA LYS A 61 -22.64 -17.10 13.10
C LYS A 61 -22.29 -15.83 13.86
N GLN A 62 -22.54 -15.82 15.16
CA GLN A 62 -22.17 -14.69 16.01
C GLN A 62 -20.65 -14.55 16.09
N ALA A 63 -19.92 -15.66 16.25
CA ALA A 63 -18.46 -15.65 16.28
C ALA A 63 -17.88 -15.11 14.96
N VAL A 64 -18.37 -15.59 13.81
CA VAL A 64 -17.98 -15.08 12.48
C VAL A 64 -18.18 -13.57 12.38
N LYS A 65 -19.38 -13.07 12.72
CA LYS A 65 -19.69 -11.64 12.64
C LYS A 65 -18.80 -10.79 13.54
N THR A 66 -18.55 -11.24 14.78
CA THR A 66 -17.67 -10.51 15.70
C THR A 66 -16.24 -10.45 15.19
N LEU A 67 -15.73 -11.54 14.63
CA LEU A 67 -14.38 -11.63 14.09
C LEU A 67 -14.19 -10.68 12.90
N GLU A 68 -15.20 -10.63 12.04
CA GLU A 68 -15.33 -9.73 10.88
C GLU A 68 -15.38 -8.24 11.26
N GLU A 69 -16.11 -7.89 12.31
CA GLU A 69 -16.21 -6.51 12.78
C GLU A 69 -14.91 -6.03 13.45
N LEU A 70 -14.26 -6.90 14.21
CA LEU A 70 -13.00 -6.61 14.90
C LEU A 70 -11.84 -6.44 13.91
N SER A 71 -11.77 -7.26 12.87
CA SER A 71 -10.67 -7.20 11.89
C SER A 71 -10.58 -5.86 11.17
N VAL A 72 -11.73 -5.24 10.89
CA VAL A 72 -11.81 -3.97 10.17
C VAL A 72 -11.55 -2.77 11.09
N SER A 73 -11.94 -2.87 12.37
CA SER A 73 -11.90 -1.77 13.34
C SER A 73 -10.60 -1.65 14.11
N CYS A 74 -9.87 -2.75 14.32
CA CYS A 74 -8.62 -2.73 15.09
C CYS A 74 -7.49 -1.94 14.38
N ARG A 75 -6.68 -1.22 15.16
CA ARG A 75 -5.52 -0.44 14.66
C ARG A 75 -4.35 -0.56 15.64
N GLY A 76 -3.12 -0.41 15.12
CA GLY A 76 -1.88 -0.48 15.91
C GLY A 76 -1.84 -1.61 16.94
N ILE A 77 -1.71 -1.27 18.22
CA ILE A 77 -1.55 -2.28 19.30
C ILE A 77 -2.75 -3.23 19.45
N GLU A 78 -3.97 -2.78 19.16
CA GLU A 78 -5.16 -3.63 19.22
C GLU A 78 -5.10 -4.71 18.12
N ARG A 79 -4.61 -4.31 16.95
CA ARG A 79 -4.41 -5.20 15.80
C ARG A 79 -3.35 -6.26 16.10
N VAL A 80 -2.22 -5.87 16.70
CA VAL A 80 -1.19 -6.80 17.20
C VAL A 80 -1.76 -7.83 18.18
N GLN A 81 -2.50 -7.38 19.20
CA GLN A 81 -3.09 -8.28 20.19
C GLN A 81 -4.09 -9.25 19.58
N LEU A 82 -4.91 -8.79 18.64
CA LEU A 82 -5.87 -9.62 17.93
C LEU A 82 -5.16 -10.71 17.10
N LEU A 83 -4.12 -10.35 16.35
CA LEU A 83 -3.30 -11.29 15.58
C LEU A 83 -2.63 -12.34 16.48
N ARG A 84 -2.05 -11.93 17.62
CA ARG A 84 -1.46 -12.88 18.58
C ARG A 84 -2.50 -13.89 19.08
N ARG A 85 -3.72 -13.44 19.41
CA ARG A 85 -4.80 -14.33 19.87
C ARG A 85 -5.24 -15.30 18.79
N TRP A 86 -5.41 -14.83 17.56
CA TRP A 86 -5.73 -15.70 16.42
C TRP A 86 -4.64 -16.74 16.19
N LEU A 87 -3.38 -16.33 16.24
CA LEU A 87 -2.24 -17.21 16.06
C LEU A 87 -2.19 -18.31 17.12
N VAL A 88 -2.40 -17.98 18.40
CA VAL A 88 -2.45 -18.96 19.49
C VAL A 88 -3.58 -19.97 19.26
N ALA A 89 -4.79 -19.50 18.99
CA ALA A 89 -5.94 -20.38 18.75
C ALA A 89 -5.74 -21.31 17.54
N LEU A 90 -5.13 -20.80 16.45
CA LEU A 90 -4.82 -21.60 15.27
C LEU A 90 -3.74 -22.64 15.53
N LYS A 91 -2.67 -22.28 16.28
CA LYS A 91 -1.60 -23.22 16.67
C LYS A 91 -2.09 -24.32 17.60
N GLU A 92 -2.99 -24.01 18.52
CA GLU A 92 -3.59 -25.00 19.41
C GLU A 92 -4.39 -26.06 18.62
N ILE A 93 -5.14 -25.64 17.61
CA ILE A 93 -5.88 -26.55 16.74
C ILE A 93 -4.94 -27.41 15.89
N GLU A 94 -3.88 -26.82 15.33
CA GLU A 94 -2.88 -27.57 14.56
C GLU A 94 -2.19 -28.63 15.43
N ARG A 95 -1.83 -28.31 16.68
CA ARG A 95 -1.23 -29.25 17.63
C ARG A 95 -2.13 -30.44 17.93
N LEU A 96 -3.44 -30.21 18.04
CA LEU A 96 -4.44 -31.26 18.26
C LEU A 96 -4.74 -32.09 17.00
N SER A 97 -4.44 -31.55 15.82
CA SER A 97 -4.61 -32.24 14.53
C SER A 97 -3.43 -33.14 14.16
N LEU A 98 -2.29 -33.03 14.87
CA LEU A 98 -1.11 -33.83 14.64
C LEU A 98 -1.27 -35.23 15.29
N PRO A 99 -1.00 -36.34 14.59
CA PRO A 99 -1.01 -37.65 15.22
C PRO A 99 0.08 -37.71 16.28
N LEU A 100 -0.29 -37.96 17.55
CA LEU A 100 0.66 -38.26 18.61
C LEU A 100 1.53 -39.47 18.18
N PRO A 101 2.85 -39.44 18.39
CA PRO A 101 3.67 -40.62 18.16
C PRO A 101 3.19 -41.76 19.06
N VAL A 102 2.93 -42.90 18.43
CA VAL A 102 2.53 -44.16 19.06
C VAL A 102 3.61 -44.54 20.08
N SER A 103 3.31 -44.37 21.37
CA SER A 103 3.97 -45.15 22.42
C SER A 103 3.12 -46.40 22.64
N GLU A 104 3.78 -47.53 22.46
CA GLU A 104 3.25 -48.88 22.56
C GLU A 104 2.51 -49.18 23.88
N HIS A 105 1.41 -49.93 23.73
CA HIS A 105 0.78 -50.86 24.68
C HIS A 105 0.47 -50.39 26.11
N VAL A 106 -0.82 -50.16 26.42
CA VAL A 106 -1.61 -51.01 27.35
C VAL A 106 -3.11 -51.00 26.98
N SER A 107 -3.61 -52.21 26.78
CA SER A 107 -4.95 -52.81 26.83
C SER A 107 -6.17 -52.00 27.36
N SER A 108 -7.19 -51.88 26.49
CA SER A 108 -8.66 -51.89 26.66
C SER A 108 -9.40 -50.96 27.67
N PRO A 109 -10.67 -50.58 27.37
CA PRO A 109 -11.34 -49.44 28.00
C PRO A 109 -12.18 -49.84 29.21
N LYS A 110 -12.02 -49.14 30.35
CA LYS A 110 -12.98 -49.17 31.45
C LYS A 110 -13.36 -47.75 31.86
N SER A 111 -14.67 -47.51 31.76
CA SER A 111 -15.50 -46.49 32.40
C SER A 111 -14.80 -45.35 33.16
N ILE A 112 -15.00 -44.13 32.66
CA ILE A 112 -14.78 -42.89 33.39
C ILE A 112 -15.95 -42.73 34.36
N ASP A 113 -15.78 -43.18 35.59
CA ASP A 113 -16.50 -42.69 36.76
C ASP A 113 -15.67 -43.03 38.00
N SER A 114 -15.54 -42.05 38.91
CA SER A 114 -14.52 -41.91 39.97
C SER A 114 -13.21 -41.30 39.43
N ILE A 115 -12.73 -40.15 39.92
CA ILE A 115 -12.47 -39.84 41.32
C ILE A 115 -12.65 -38.32 41.54
N TYR A 116 -13.57 -37.95 42.44
CA TYR A 116 -13.46 -36.69 43.20
C TYR A 116 -12.71 -37.01 44.48
N THR A 117 -11.45 -36.56 44.60
CA THR A 117 -10.84 -36.21 45.88
C THR A 117 -9.66 -35.26 45.63
N THR A 118 -9.71 -34.14 46.35
CA THR A 118 -8.67 -33.13 46.57
C THR A 118 -7.31 -33.76 46.92
N ASP A 119 -6.21 -33.40 46.24
CA ASP A 119 -5.13 -32.57 46.79
C ASP A 119 -3.96 -32.35 45.79
N ASP A 120 -3.34 -31.20 45.96
CA ASP A 120 -2.05 -30.67 45.48
C ASP A 120 -1.16 -31.53 44.53
N ASP A 121 -1.08 -31.16 43.24
CA ASP A 121 0.18 -31.31 42.49
C ASP A 121 0.27 -30.28 41.33
N ARG A 122 1.20 -29.34 41.45
CA ARG A 122 1.55 -28.38 40.40
C ARG A 122 2.47 -29.07 39.41
N ASN A 123 1.97 -29.65 38.31
CA ASN A 123 2.66 -29.81 37.01
C ASN A 123 1.85 -30.64 35.99
N TYR A 124 0.59 -30.30 35.74
CA TYR A 124 -0.13 -30.80 34.57
C TYR A 124 -0.16 -29.72 33.47
N PRO A 125 0.10 -30.06 32.19
CA PRO A 125 -0.09 -29.11 31.11
C PRO A 125 -1.56 -28.70 31.12
N ARG A 126 -1.85 -27.40 31.29
CA ARG A 126 -3.21 -26.85 31.24
C ARG A 126 -3.95 -27.51 30.08
N GLU A 127 -5.04 -28.21 30.38
CA GLU A 127 -5.92 -28.77 29.36
C GLU A 127 -6.30 -27.66 28.38
N PRO A 128 -6.15 -27.89 27.05
CA PRO A 128 -6.51 -26.89 26.07
C PRO A 128 -8.03 -26.65 26.17
N ILE A 129 -8.41 -25.41 26.48
CA ILE A 129 -9.81 -24.96 26.49
C ILE A 129 -10.24 -24.85 25.03
N LEU A 130 -10.56 -25.99 24.41
CA LEU A 130 -11.04 -26.01 23.03
C LEU A 130 -12.47 -25.46 23.00
N VAL A 131 -12.59 -24.20 22.57
CA VAL A 131 -13.90 -23.59 22.34
C VAL A 131 -14.50 -24.20 21.08
N LEU A 132 -15.62 -24.90 21.25
CA LEU A 132 -16.37 -25.52 20.17
C LEU A 132 -17.56 -24.65 19.77
N TYR A 133 -17.79 -24.56 18.47
CA TYR A 133 -18.85 -23.78 17.85
C TYR A 133 -19.91 -24.69 17.26
N TYR A 134 -21.16 -24.26 17.32
CA TYR A 134 -22.28 -24.98 16.73
C TYR A 134 -23.02 -24.07 15.75
N ASP A 135 -23.30 -24.61 14.56
CA ASP A 135 -24.19 -23.98 13.59
C ASP A 135 -25.49 -24.82 13.50
N PRO A 136 -26.63 -24.28 13.97
CA PRO A 136 -27.90 -25.00 13.93
C PRO A 136 -28.38 -25.34 12.51
N ASP A 137 -27.89 -24.65 11.48
CA ASP A 137 -28.29 -24.89 10.09
C ASP A 137 -27.48 -25.99 9.41
N LEU A 138 -26.27 -26.29 9.90
CA LEU A 138 -25.37 -27.28 9.32
C LEU A 138 -25.52 -28.68 9.93
N GLY A 139 -26.24 -28.81 11.06
CA GLY A 139 -26.65 -30.10 11.64
C GLY A 139 -25.53 -31.14 11.78
N GLY A 140 -24.32 -30.72 12.19
CA GLY A 140 -23.09 -31.53 12.11
C GLY A 140 -22.21 -31.53 13.36
N GLU A 141 -21.02 -32.14 13.23
CA GLU A 141 -19.97 -32.18 14.26
C GLU A 141 -19.61 -30.76 14.75
N PRO A 142 -19.23 -30.58 16.03
CA PRO A 142 -18.88 -29.28 16.56
C PRO A 142 -17.64 -28.70 15.85
N LEU A 143 -17.75 -27.45 15.43
CA LEU A 143 -16.74 -26.72 14.66
C LEU A 143 -15.69 -26.12 15.59
N ASN A 144 -14.46 -25.98 15.09
CA ASN A 144 -13.36 -25.35 15.83
C ASN A 144 -13.14 -23.89 15.37
N PHE A 145 -12.24 -23.16 16.03
CA PHE A 145 -11.94 -21.76 15.68
C PHE A 145 -11.38 -21.61 14.25
N ARG A 146 -10.66 -22.60 13.71
CA ARG A 146 -10.14 -22.57 12.34
C ARG A 146 -11.29 -22.55 11.33
N ASP A 147 -12.37 -23.27 11.61
CA ASP A 147 -13.56 -23.30 10.76
C ASP A 147 -14.30 -21.95 10.78
N VAL A 148 -14.43 -21.33 11.96
CA VAL A 148 -14.95 -19.97 12.13
C VAL A 148 -14.07 -18.97 11.38
N PHE A 149 -12.76 -19.05 11.56
CA PHE A 149 -11.78 -18.14 10.99
C PHE A 149 -11.80 -18.16 9.46
N LEU A 150 -11.78 -19.35 8.86
CA LEU A 150 -11.74 -19.50 7.40
C LEU A 150 -13.08 -19.18 6.73
N SER A 151 -14.19 -19.48 7.40
CA SER A 151 -15.53 -19.15 6.91
C SER A 151 -15.84 -17.65 6.98
N SER A 152 -15.23 -16.93 7.91
CA SER A 152 -15.37 -15.48 8.07
C SER A 152 -14.59 -14.68 7.02
N GLN A 153 -14.90 -13.39 6.83
CA GLN A 153 -14.07 -12.43 6.07
C GLN A 153 -13.03 -11.69 6.94
N ALA A 154 -12.66 -12.26 8.09
CA ALA A 154 -11.82 -11.57 9.05
C ALA A 154 -10.38 -11.36 8.57
N LEU A 155 -9.78 -12.35 7.91
CA LEU A 155 -8.42 -12.24 7.37
C LEU A 155 -8.36 -11.18 6.26
N GLU A 156 -9.39 -11.12 5.43
CA GLU A 156 -9.56 -10.11 4.40
C GLU A 156 -9.64 -8.72 5.03
N GLY A 157 -10.53 -8.52 6.00
CA GLY A 157 -10.67 -7.24 6.71
C GLY A 157 -9.37 -6.79 7.42
N MET A 158 -8.65 -7.73 8.01
CA MET A 158 -7.34 -7.50 8.61
C MET A 158 -6.33 -6.99 7.58
N ILE A 159 -6.25 -7.62 6.41
CA ILE A 159 -5.33 -7.20 5.34
C ILE A 159 -5.72 -5.85 4.77
N LEU A 160 -7.02 -5.58 4.59
CA LEU A 160 -7.48 -4.25 4.16
C LEU A 160 -7.05 -3.17 5.15
N SER A 161 -7.13 -3.45 6.46
CA SER A 161 -6.62 -2.53 7.47
C SER A 161 -5.13 -2.25 7.33
N MET A 162 -4.33 -3.27 6.97
CA MET A 162 -2.88 -3.14 6.79
C MET A 162 -2.50 -2.43 5.49
N ILE A 163 -3.34 -2.51 4.46
CA ILE A 163 -3.16 -1.72 3.24
C ILE A 163 -3.46 -0.24 3.51
N LEU A 164 -4.44 0.05 4.36
CA LEU A 164 -4.79 1.44 4.71
C LEU A 164 -3.83 2.05 5.74
N GLU A 165 -3.40 1.27 6.73
CA GLU A 165 -2.40 1.63 7.73
C GLU A 165 -1.28 0.59 7.71
N ALA A 166 -0.11 0.98 7.18
CA ALA A 166 1.01 0.10 6.96
C ALA A 166 1.37 -0.75 8.19
N PRO A 167 1.60 -2.06 8.02
CA PRO A 167 1.85 -2.94 9.15
C PRO A 167 3.26 -2.74 9.73
N ASP A 168 3.39 -2.87 11.05
CA ASP A 168 4.67 -2.85 11.73
C ASP A 168 5.45 -4.18 11.57
N THR A 169 6.68 -4.24 12.08
CA THR A 169 7.52 -5.45 11.99
C THR A 169 6.93 -6.65 12.70
N GLU A 170 6.19 -6.43 13.79
CA GLU A 170 5.58 -7.48 14.59
C GLU A 170 4.33 -8.04 13.89
N GLU A 171 3.45 -7.17 13.42
CA GLU A 171 2.25 -7.49 12.65
C GLU A 171 2.59 -8.31 11.41
N VAL A 172 3.68 -7.95 10.73
CA VAL A 172 4.22 -8.73 9.60
C VAL A 172 4.60 -10.15 10.03
N SER A 173 5.33 -10.31 11.14
CA SER A 173 5.73 -11.63 11.63
C SER A 173 4.51 -12.50 11.96
N LEU A 174 3.58 -11.93 12.72
CA LEU A 174 2.36 -12.63 13.15
C LEU A 174 1.50 -13.04 11.95
N LEU A 175 1.31 -12.15 10.97
CA LEU A 175 0.47 -12.43 9.81
C LEU A 175 1.09 -13.51 8.90
N VAL A 176 2.40 -13.50 8.70
CA VAL A 176 3.08 -14.55 7.92
C VAL A 176 2.94 -15.92 8.56
N GLU A 177 2.97 -16.00 9.89
CA GLU A 177 2.68 -17.25 10.62
C GLU A 177 1.22 -17.67 10.47
N ILE A 178 0.26 -16.73 10.61
CA ILE A 178 -1.17 -17.00 10.38
C ILE A 178 -1.40 -17.50 8.95
N PHE A 179 -0.73 -16.94 7.94
CA PHE A 179 -0.78 -17.46 6.57
C PHE A 179 -0.30 -18.91 6.48
N GLY A 180 0.70 -19.30 7.27
CA GLY A 180 1.17 -20.69 7.33
C GLY A 180 0.11 -21.67 7.83
N LEU A 181 -0.78 -21.21 8.70
CA LEU A 181 -1.83 -22.03 9.32
C LEU A 181 -3.15 -22.00 8.54
N SER A 182 -3.40 -20.93 7.80
CA SER A 182 -4.71 -20.65 7.18
C SER A 182 -4.72 -20.69 5.65
N LEU A 183 -3.58 -20.50 4.98
CA LEU A 183 -3.48 -20.48 3.52
C LEU A 183 -2.65 -21.66 3.01
N THR A 184 -2.86 -22.02 1.75
CA THR A 184 -2.01 -22.98 1.05
C THR A 184 -0.89 -22.28 0.30
N GLY A 185 0.23 -22.99 0.15
CA GLY A 185 1.43 -22.49 -0.49
C GLY A 185 2.66 -22.61 0.40
N GLY A 186 3.82 -22.75 -0.26
CA GLY A 186 5.11 -22.73 0.42
C GLY A 186 5.42 -21.37 1.06
N LYS A 187 6.56 -21.30 1.75
CA LYS A 187 7.08 -20.07 2.35
C LYS A 187 7.12 -18.91 1.35
N GLU A 188 7.49 -19.19 0.10
CA GLU A 188 7.55 -18.22 -1.00
C GLU A 188 6.22 -17.52 -1.25
N VAL A 189 5.09 -18.25 -1.29
CA VAL A 189 3.76 -17.67 -1.52
C VAL A 189 3.37 -16.74 -0.38
N ARG A 190 3.68 -17.13 0.87
CA ARG A 190 3.38 -16.33 2.06
C ARG A 190 4.18 -15.04 2.10
N GLU A 191 5.48 -15.13 1.80
CA GLU A 191 6.38 -13.98 1.73
C GLU A 191 6.00 -13.05 0.57
N ALA A 192 5.68 -13.60 -0.59
CA ALA A 192 5.20 -12.83 -1.74
C ALA A 192 3.89 -12.09 -1.41
N THR A 193 2.92 -12.77 -0.78
CA THR A 193 1.64 -12.17 -0.37
C THR A 193 1.86 -11.01 0.60
N MET A 194 2.71 -11.21 1.62
CA MET A 194 3.06 -10.16 2.58
C MET A 194 3.80 -8.99 1.92
N SER A 195 4.72 -9.28 0.99
CA SER A 195 5.42 -8.26 0.21
C SER A 195 4.43 -7.43 -0.62
N SER A 196 3.48 -8.07 -1.30
CA SER A 196 2.41 -7.38 -2.04
C SER A 196 1.56 -6.48 -1.14
N ILE A 197 1.20 -6.94 0.06
CA ILE A 197 0.45 -6.12 1.04
C ILE A 197 1.27 -4.87 1.43
N LYS A 198 2.58 -5.00 1.70
CA LYS A 198 3.45 -3.85 2.01
C LYS A 198 3.56 -2.87 0.85
N VAL A 199 3.70 -3.38 -0.37
CA VAL A 199 3.75 -2.55 -1.58
C VAL A 199 2.44 -1.79 -1.74
N LEU A 200 1.29 -2.47 -1.59
CA LEU A 200 -0.02 -1.84 -1.62
C LEU A 200 -0.15 -0.76 -0.53
N ALA A 201 0.26 -1.05 0.70
CA ALA A 201 0.22 -0.07 1.79
C ALA A 201 1.02 1.20 1.47
N LYS A 202 2.23 1.02 0.92
CA LYS A 202 3.07 2.14 0.48
C LYS A 202 2.39 2.96 -0.61
N VAL A 203 1.82 2.31 -1.63
CA VAL A 203 1.12 2.99 -2.72
C VAL A 203 -0.09 3.76 -2.19
N PHE A 204 -0.93 3.13 -1.36
CA PHE A 204 -2.12 3.74 -0.78
C PHE A 204 -1.82 4.93 0.13
N SER A 205 -0.69 4.93 0.85
CA SER A 205 -0.26 6.08 1.67
C SER A 205 -0.03 7.36 0.86
N SER A 206 0.40 7.21 -0.41
CA SER A 206 0.60 8.32 -1.35
C SER A 206 -0.62 8.62 -2.22
N TYR A 207 -1.66 7.77 -2.17
CA TYR A 207 -2.83 7.85 -3.03
C TYR A 207 -3.83 8.89 -2.51
N LYS A 208 -3.77 10.11 -3.06
CA LYS A 208 -4.62 11.24 -2.66
C LYS A 208 -5.67 11.63 -3.70
N GLU A 209 -5.35 11.48 -4.99
CA GLU A 209 -6.23 11.87 -6.09
C GLU A 209 -6.85 10.60 -6.71
N GLU A 210 -8.08 10.29 -6.29
CA GLU A 210 -8.87 9.13 -6.77
C GLU A 210 -9.48 9.39 -8.17
N VAL A 211 -8.67 9.87 -9.11
CA VAL A 211 -9.14 10.34 -10.43
C VAL A 211 -9.51 9.18 -11.36
N LEU A 212 -8.83 8.04 -11.24
CA LEU A 212 -9.01 6.88 -12.12
C LEU A 212 -9.69 5.68 -11.44
N ALA A 213 -9.43 5.48 -10.14
CA ALA A 213 -10.00 4.39 -9.38
C ALA A 213 -10.18 4.81 -7.92
N ASN A 214 -11.35 4.54 -7.36
CA ASN A 214 -11.59 4.84 -5.95
C ASN A 214 -10.84 3.83 -5.07
N LYS A 215 -10.43 4.25 -3.87
CA LYS A 215 -9.74 3.37 -2.91
C LYS A 215 -10.55 2.12 -2.61
N GLU A 216 -11.87 2.26 -2.48
CA GLU A 216 -12.77 1.14 -2.24
C GLU A 216 -12.73 0.10 -3.36
N GLU A 217 -12.73 0.53 -4.63
CA GLU A 217 -12.65 -0.39 -5.77
C GLU A 217 -11.34 -1.17 -5.77
N LEU A 218 -10.23 -0.49 -5.50
CA LEU A 218 -8.90 -1.11 -5.42
C LEU A 218 -8.81 -2.11 -4.26
N LEU A 219 -9.39 -1.77 -3.11
CA LEU A 219 -9.44 -2.66 -1.94
C LEU A 219 -10.31 -3.90 -2.19
N LEU A 220 -11.41 -3.78 -2.95
CA LEU A 220 -12.22 -4.94 -3.36
C LEU A 220 -11.42 -5.97 -4.17
N HIS A 221 -10.41 -5.52 -4.95
CA HIS A 221 -9.51 -6.41 -5.67
C HIS A 221 -8.57 -7.15 -4.71
N ALA A 222 -7.98 -6.44 -3.74
CA ALA A 222 -7.10 -7.04 -2.73
C ALA A 222 -7.87 -8.06 -1.87
N GLN A 223 -9.07 -7.72 -1.42
CA GLN A 223 -9.95 -8.64 -0.71
C GLN A 223 -10.26 -9.89 -1.53
N GLY A 224 -10.65 -9.72 -2.80
CA GLY A 224 -10.96 -10.85 -3.68
C GLY A 224 -9.78 -11.80 -3.86
N ALA A 225 -8.56 -11.27 -3.97
CA ALA A 225 -7.35 -12.08 -4.07
C ALA A 225 -7.11 -12.93 -2.81
N ILE A 226 -7.26 -12.34 -1.62
CA ILE A 226 -7.10 -13.07 -0.35
C ILE A 226 -8.20 -14.12 -0.15
N ALA A 227 -9.45 -13.78 -0.47
CA ALA A 227 -10.56 -14.73 -0.39
C ALA A 227 -10.31 -15.94 -1.29
N GLY A 228 -9.77 -15.73 -2.50
CA GLY A 228 -9.36 -16.80 -3.40
C GLY A 228 -8.25 -17.69 -2.80
N LEU A 229 -7.25 -17.11 -2.14
CA LEU A 229 -6.22 -17.88 -1.44
C LEU A 229 -6.79 -18.77 -0.31
N LYS A 230 -7.79 -18.28 0.42
CA LYS A 230 -8.48 -19.08 1.45
C LYS A 230 -9.31 -20.21 0.86
N ILE A 231 -10.05 -19.94 -0.22
CA ILE A 231 -10.84 -20.96 -0.93
C ILE A 231 -9.92 -22.09 -1.41
N ASN A 232 -8.76 -21.77 -1.97
CA ASN A 232 -7.78 -22.78 -2.37
C ASN A 232 -7.30 -23.64 -1.19
N ALA A 233 -7.16 -23.05 -0.01
CA ALA A 233 -6.78 -23.78 1.19
C ALA A 233 -7.88 -24.75 1.67
N ASP A 234 -9.13 -24.30 1.62
CA ASP A 234 -10.28 -25.15 1.97
C ASP A 234 -10.46 -26.28 0.97
N ILE A 235 -10.31 -26.03 -0.34
CA ILE A 235 -10.38 -27.08 -1.36
C ILE A 235 -9.32 -28.16 -1.12
N MET A 236 -8.06 -27.78 -0.85
CA MET A 236 -7.00 -28.76 -0.58
C MET A 236 -7.26 -29.57 0.69
N ARG A 237 -7.83 -28.95 1.73
CA ARG A 237 -8.24 -29.67 2.94
C ARG A 237 -9.33 -30.68 2.61
N ILE A 238 -10.39 -30.26 1.93
CA ILE A 238 -11.48 -31.14 1.51
C ILE A 238 -10.91 -32.34 0.72
N ASP A 239 -9.98 -32.09 -0.20
CA ASP A 239 -9.35 -33.16 -0.99
C ASP A 239 -8.55 -34.14 -0.13
N SER A 240 -7.87 -33.66 0.91
CA SER A 240 -7.16 -34.51 1.88
C SER A 240 -8.12 -35.33 2.75
N GLU A 241 -9.24 -34.75 3.18
CA GLU A 241 -10.25 -35.43 4.00
C GLU A 241 -11.01 -36.47 3.17
N VAL A 242 -11.40 -36.14 1.94
CA VAL A 242 -12.00 -37.07 0.99
C VAL A 242 -11.04 -38.23 0.72
N SER A 243 -9.74 -37.96 0.51
CA SER A 243 -8.73 -39.01 0.32
C SER A 243 -8.58 -39.92 1.54
N ASN A 244 -8.64 -39.36 2.76
CA ASN A 244 -8.59 -40.13 4.00
C ASN A 244 -9.85 -40.99 4.19
N ILE A 245 -11.03 -40.43 3.93
CA ILE A 245 -12.30 -41.19 3.96
C ILE A 245 -12.27 -42.31 2.92
N HIS A 246 -11.78 -42.03 1.71
CA HIS A 246 -11.62 -43.02 0.65
C HIS A 246 -10.71 -44.17 1.09
N GLN A 247 -9.53 -43.87 1.67
CA GLN A 247 -8.61 -44.88 2.18
C GLN A 247 -9.21 -45.70 3.33
N LYS A 248 -10.02 -45.08 4.21
CA LYS A 248 -10.74 -45.78 5.27
C LYS A 248 -11.82 -46.70 4.69
N LEU A 249 -12.55 -46.23 3.69
CA LEU A 249 -13.57 -47.01 3.00
C LEU A 249 -12.96 -48.22 2.28
N ASP A 250 -11.83 -48.05 1.59
CA ASP A 250 -11.09 -49.15 0.95
C ASP A 250 -10.67 -50.22 1.96
N LYS A 251 -10.22 -49.83 3.15
CA LYS A 251 -9.88 -50.77 4.23
C LYS A 251 -11.10 -51.56 4.72
N VAL A 252 -12.26 -50.90 4.86
CA VAL A 252 -13.52 -51.55 5.26
C VAL A 252 -14.03 -52.49 4.16
N ILE A 253 -13.87 -52.13 2.89
CA ILE A 253 -14.23 -52.98 1.74
C ILE A 253 -13.30 -54.19 1.62
N LEU A 254 -11.99 -54.02 1.87
CA LEU A 254 -11.00 -55.10 1.85
C LEU A 254 -11.13 -56.10 3.01
N GLN A 255 -11.79 -55.70 4.10
CA GLN A 255 -12.11 -56.57 5.24
C GLN A 255 -13.36 -57.44 5.01
N LEU A 256 -14.06 -57.26 3.87
CA LEU A 256 -15.21 -58.07 3.52
C LEU A 256 -14.77 -59.53 3.30
N PRO A 257 -15.31 -60.51 4.06
CA PRO A 257 -14.98 -61.90 3.85
C PRO A 257 -15.48 -62.30 2.47
N SER A 258 -14.56 -62.69 1.58
CA SER A 258 -14.89 -63.35 0.32
C SER A 258 -15.58 -64.67 0.65
N SER A 259 -16.91 -64.66 0.65
CA SER A 259 -17.73 -65.83 0.92
C SER A 259 -17.73 -66.76 -0.29
N LYS A 260 -16.65 -67.54 -0.41
CA LYS A 260 -16.77 -68.92 -0.87
C LYS A 260 -16.62 -69.79 0.38
N HIS A 261 -17.72 -70.08 1.05
CA HIS A 261 -18.06 -71.40 1.60
C HIS A 261 -19.33 -71.28 2.44
N GLU A 262 -20.31 -72.07 2.03
CA GLU A 262 -21.59 -72.30 2.70
C GLU A 262 -21.39 -72.66 4.17
N LYS A 263 -22.06 -71.93 5.07
CA LYS A 263 -22.52 -72.40 6.39
C LYS A 263 -23.57 -71.42 6.94
N GLU A 264 -24.54 -71.99 7.64
CA GLU A 264 -25.83 -71.41 8.06
C GLU A 264 -25.74 -69.99 8.69
N PRO A 265 -26.75 -69.13 8.44
CA PRO A 265 -26.74 -67.76 8.93
C PRO A 265 -27.06 -67.72 10.44
N SER A 266 -26.05 -67.48 11.26
CA SER A 266 -26.28 -67.04 12.63
C SER A 266 -26.79 -65.59 12.61
N SER A 267 -27.73 -65.22 13.51
CA SER A 267 -28.26 -63.84 13.59
C SER A 267 -27.20 -62.80 14.03
N VAL A 268 -26.01 -63.26 14.42
CA VAL A 268 -24.86 -62.43 14.80
C VAL A 268 -24.09 -61.97 13.56
N ALA A 269 -23.88 -62.86 12.59
CA ALA A 269 -23.21 -62.54 11.33
C ALA A 269 -23.99 -61.50 10.49
N THR A 270 -25.33 -61.52 10.57
CA THR A 270 -26.17 -60.51 9.91
C THR A 270 -26.17 -59.17 10.66
N SER A 271 -26.02 -59.17 11.99
CA SER A 271 -25.91 -57.95 12.79
C SER A 271 -24.58 -57.21 12.58
N GLU A 272 -23.47 -57.94 12.46
CA GLU A 272 -22.15 -57.37 12.16
C GLU A 272 -22.08 -56.79 10.74
N ALA A 273 -22.60 -57.52 9.74
CA ALA A 273 -22.71 -57.04 8.36
C ALA A 273 -23.55 -55.75 8.25
N LEU A 274 -24.62 -55.60 9.05
CA LEU A 274 -25.42 -54.37 9.09
C LEU A 274 -24.67 -53.19 9.73
N LYS A 275 -23.86 -53.42 10.77
CA LYS A 275 -23.03 -52.37 11.39
C LYS A 275 -21.92 -51.89 10.44
N GLU A 276 -21.34 -52.81 9.67
CA GLU A 276 -20.35 -52.48 8.64
C GLU A 276 -20.98 -51.70 7.48
N ALA A 277 -22.14 -52.12 6.99
CA ALA A 277 -22.90 -51.40 5.97
C ALA A 277 -23.30 -49.99 6.43
N LEU A 278 -23.72 -49.83 7.70
CA LEU A 278 -23.98 -48.51 8.29
C LEU A 278 -22.73 -47.64 8.35
N SER A 279 -21.57 -48.22 8.70
CA SER A 279 -20.30 -47.51 8.74
C SER A 279 -19.87 -47.03 7.35
N GLN A 280 -20.03 -47.88 6.32
CA GLN A 280 -19.79 -47.52 4.92
C GLN A 280 -20.72 -46.38 4.47
N LEU A 281 -22.01 -46.46 4.80
CA LEU A 281 -23.00 -45.44 4.45
C LEU A 281 -22.69 -44.09 5.14
N GLN A 282 -22.23 -44.12 6.40
CA GLN A 282 -21.75 -42.93 7.10
C GLN A 282 -20.52 -42.30 6.43
N PHE A 283 -19.53 -43.10 6.01
CA PHE A 283 -18.36 -42.61 5.28
C PHE A 283 -18.75 -41.99 3.93
N LEU A 284 -19.63 -42.64 3.17
CA LEU A 284 -20.12 -42.13 1.89
C LEU A 284 -20.93 -40.85 2.06
N SER A 285 -21.79 -40.76 3.07
CA SER A 285 -22.56 -39.54 3.38
C SER A 285 -21.64 -38.37 3.75
N LYS A 286 -20.60 -38.60 4.57
CA LYS A 286 -19.60 -37.57 4.90
C LYS A 286 -18.80 -37.14 3.68
N MET A 287 -18.40 -38.09 2.82
CA MET A 287 -17.69 -37.80 1.58
C MET A 287 -18.56 -36.99 0.59
N GLU A 288 -19.84 -37.32 0.44
CA GLU A 288 -20.79 -36.59 -0.39
C GLU A 288 -20.95 -35.14 0.10
N ALA A 289 -21.13 -34.93 1.41
CA ALA A 289 -21.23 -33.60 1.99
C ALA A 289 -19.99 -32.73 1.69
N LEU A 290 -18.79 -33.30 1.85
CA LEU A 290 -17.53 -32.63 1.54
C LEU A 290 -17.39 -32.28 0.04
N LEU A 291 -17.77 -33.19 -0.85
CA LEU A 291 -17.73 -32.95 -2.30
C LEU A 291 -18.75 -31.89 -2.74
N LEU A 292 -19.94 -31.87 -2.12
CA LEU A 292 -20.93 -30.81 -2.34
C LEU A 292 -20.39 -29.45 -1.86
N GLN A 293 -19.74 -29.40 -0.70
CA GLN A 293 -19.08 -28.20 -0.22
C GLN A 293 -17.98 -27.72 -1.18
N LYS A 294 -17.13 -28.62 -1.69
CA LYS A 294 -16.12 -28.31 -2.71
C LYS A 294 -16.75 -27.73 -3.98
N LYS A 295 -17.86 -28.31 -4.44
CA LYS A 295 -18.62 -27.81 -5.60
C LYS A 295 -19.14 -26.39 -5.38
N VAL A 296 -19.65 -26.09 -4.18
CA VAL A 296 -20.10 -24.74 -3.82
C VAL A 296 -18.93 -23.75 -3.80
N LEU A 297 -17.78 -24.14 -3.23
CA LEU A 297 -16.58 -23.29 -3.21
C LEU A 297 -16.07 -22.99 -4.63
N LEU A 298 -16.03 -23.99 -5.51
CA LEU A 298 -15.67 -23.81 -6.92
C LEU A 298 -16.68 -22.95 -7.70
N GLY A 299 -17.96 -22.99 -7.33
CA GLY A 299 -19.00 -22.14 -7.91
C GLY A 299 -19.05 -20.71 -7.36
N ARG A 300 -18.47 -20.47 -6.18
CA ARG A 300 -18.45 -19.15 -5.50
C ARG A 300 -17.57 -18.15 -6.25
N ASP A 301 -16.53 -18.62 -6.90
CA ASP A 301 -15.69 -17.85 -7.82
C ASP A 301 -16.08 -18.21 -9.25
N VAL A 302 -16.94 -17.40 -9.88
CA VAL A 302 -17.03 -17.43 -11.34
C VAL A 302 -15.69 -16.86 -11.85
N PRO A 303 -14.82 -17.64 -12.54
CA PRO A 303 -13.55 -17.15 -13.07
C PRO A 303 -13.77 -15.96 -14.03
N GLU A 304 -14.94 -15.87 -14.64
CA GLU A 304 -15.36 -14.74 -15.48
C GLU A 304 -15.42 -13.39 -14.72
N SER A 305 -15.78 -13.39 -13.43
CA SER A 305 -15.81 -12.16 -12.61
C SER A 305 -14.40 -11.68 -12.25
N GLN A 306 -13.48 -12.63 -11.99
CA GLN A 306 -12.07 -12.31 -11.76
C GLN A 306 -11.40 -11.83 -13.05
N THR A 307 -11.65 -12.49 -14.18
CA THR A 307 -11.15 -12.08 -15.51
C THR A 307 -11.66 -10.69 -15.89
N LYS A 308 -12.95 -10.39 -15.69
CA LYS A 308 -13.51 -9.04 -15.90
C LYS A 308 -12.84 -7.99 -15.01
N ARG A 309 -12.57 -8.32 -13.73
CA ARG A 309 -11.86 -7.44 -12.79
C ARG A 309 -10.41 -7.17 -13.20
N VAL A 310 -9.67 -8.21 -13.59
CA VAL A 310 -8.28 -8.10 -14.07
C VAL A 310 -8.24 -7.31 -15.39
N PHE A 311 -9.19 -7.53 -16.29
CA PHE A 311 -9.32 -6.75 -17.51
C PHE A 311 -9.57 -5.26 -17.24
N LYS A 312 -10.48 -4.92 -16.31
CA LYS A 312 -10.72 -3.52 -15.90
C LYS A 312 -9.43 -2.88 -15.37
N LEU A 313 -8.69 -3.57 -14.50
CA LEU A 313 -7.40 -3.08 -13.97
C LEU A 313 -6.35 -2.90 -15.07
N LYS A 314 -6.30 -3.81 -16.03
CA LYS A 314 -5.40 -3.70 -17.18
C LYS A 314 -5.72 -2.48 -18.03
N VAL A 315 -6.99 -2.26 -18.38
CA VAL A 315 -7.43 -1.06 -19.13
C VAL A 315 -7.11 0.22 -18.36
N LEU A 316 -7.33 0.26 -17.04
CA LEU A 316 -6.98 1.40 -16.21
C LEU A 316 -5.47 1.66 -16.19
N SER A 317 -4.66 0.59 -16.09
CA SER A 317 -3.19 0.69 -16.11
C SER A 317 -2.67 1.21 -17.45
N GLU A 318 -3.21 0.72 -18.57
CA GLU A 318 -2.83 1.17 -19.92
C GLU A 318 -3.27 2.62 -20.17
N SER A 319 -4.47 2.99 -19.68
CA SER A 319 -4.97 4.37 -19.75
C SER A 319 -4.13 5.34 -18.92
N LEU A 320 -3.72 4.93 -17.72
CA LEU A 320 -2.84 5.72 -16.87
C LEU A 320 -1.44 5.89 -17.49
N SER A 321 -0.87 4.81 -18.03
CA SER A 321 0.45 4.84 -18.68
C SER A 321 0.43 5.75 -19.91
N SER A 322 -0.58 5.63 -20.78
CA SER A 322 -0.74 6.49 -21.95
C SER A 322 -1.00 7.97 -21.60
N SER A 323 -1.80 8.23 -20.56
CA SER A 323 -2.00 9.60 -20.05
C SER A 323 -0.70 10.19 -19.51
N THR A 324 0.04 9.43 -18.68
CA THR A 324 1.29 9.85 -18.05
C THR A 324 2.33 10.19 -19.12
N THR A 325 2.57 9.28 -20.07
CA THR A 325 3.51 9.50 -21.19
C THR A 325 3.13 10.71 -22.04
N LYS A 326 1.83 10.94 -22.29
CA LYS A 326 1.35 12.13 -23.02
C LYS A 326 1.61 13.42 -22.22
N THR A 327 1.39 13.41 -20.91
CA THR A 327 1.69 14.58 -20.06
C THR A 327 3.19 14.85 -19.97
N GLU A 328 4.00 13.80 -19.84
CA GLU A 328 5.45 13.88 -19.81
C GLU A 328 6.01 14.47 -21.10
N ALA A 329 5.53 13.99 -22.27
CA ALA A 329 5.92 14.52 -23.58
C ALA A 329 5.60 16.03 -23.71
N ARG A 330 4.42 16.46 -23.24
CA ARG A 330 4.04 17.89 -23.23
C ARG A 330 4.94 18.71 -22.30
N ILE A 331 5.34 18.17 -21.15
CA ILE A 331 6.25 18.85 -20.22
C ILE A 331 7.65 18.95 -20.84
N SER A 332 8.16 17.88 -21.44
CA SER A 332 9.47 17.88 -22.09
C SER A 332 9.51 18.83 -23.29
N GLU A 333 8.47 18.85 -24.11
CA GLU A 333 8.37 19.77 -25.26
C GLU A 333 8.35 21.23 -24.80
N ASN A 334 7.54 21.57 -23.78
CA ASN A 334 7.54 22.90 -23.18
C ASN A 334 8.90 23.29 -22.61
N ARG A 335 9.62 22.33 -21.99
CA ARG A 335 10.97 22.57 -21.46
C ARG A 335 11.95 22.89 -22.59
N ILE A 336 11.94 22.12 -23.67
CA ILE A 336 12.80 22.34 -24.85
C ILE A 336 12.52 23.72 -25.48
N GLN A 337 11.25 24.10 -25.63
CA GLN A 337 10.89 25.41 -26.17
C GLN A 337 11.41 26.56 -25.29
N LYS A 338 11.27 26.46 -23.96
CA LYS A 338 11.79 27.45 -23.01
C LYS A 338 13.31 27.53 -23.02
N GLU A 339 13.99 26.40 -23.11
CA GLU A 339 15.45 26.33 -23.22
C GLU A 339 15.95 26.96 -24.52
N GLY A 340 15.27 26.69 -25.65
CA GLY A 340 15.54 27.34 -26.93
C GLY A 340 15.39 28.86 -26.86
N ALA A 341 14.31 29.36 -26.24
CA ALA A 341 14.08 30.79 -26.06
C ALA A 341 15.14 31.45 -25.16
N LEU A 342 15.57 30.77 -24.09
CA LEU A 342 16.65 31.25 -23.22
C LEU A 342 17.98 31.32 -23.98
N LYS A 343 18.33 30.26 -24.72
CA LYS A 343 19.55 30.22 -25.53
C LYS A 343 19.58 31.36 -26.55
N PHE A 344 18.46 31.59 -27.25
CA PHE A 344 18.32 32.72 -28.18
C PHE A 344 18.55 34.07 -27.47
N ARG A 345 17.93 34.27 -26.31
CA ARG A 345 18.11 35.52 -25.54
C ARG A 345 19.56 35.74 -25.12
N VAL A 346 20.25 34.70 -24.66
CA VAL A 346 21.67 34.79 -24.27
C VAL A 346 22.53 35.15 -25.47
N THR A 347 22.38 34.44 -26.60
CA THR A 347 23.11 34.76 -27.84
C THR A 347 22.85 36.19 -28.28
N LYS A 348 21.58 36.62 -28.32
CA LYS A 348 21.22 37.98 -28.73
C LYS A 348 21.80 39.04 -27.79
N THR A 349 21.80 38.78 -26.48
CA THR A 349 22.39 39.69 -25.49
C THR A 349 23.90 39.79 -25.69
N SER A 350 24.59 38.69 -25.98
CA SER A 350 26.04 38.72 -26.27
C SER A 350 26.37 39.45 -27.58
N GLU A 351 25.56 39.27 -28.63
CA GLU A 351 25.70 40.03 -29.88
C GLU A 351 25.51 41.54 -29.65
N ILE A 352 24.46 41.91 -28.90
CA ILE A 352 24.19 43.32 -28.57
C ILE A 352 25.33 43.90 -27.72
N SER A 353 25.82 43.16 -26.72
CA SER A 353 26.94 43.62 -25.87
C SER A 353 28.23 43.84 -26.69
N GLN A 354 28.47 43.00 -27.69
CA GLN A 354 29.60 43.15 -28.61
C GLN A 354 29.44 44.40 -29.48
N LEU A 355 28.25 44.62 -30.04
CA LEU A 355 27.94 45.83 -30.82
C LEU A 355 28.04 47.10 -29.97
N GLU A 356 27.56 47.08 -28.72
CA GLU A 356 27.69 48.20 -27.78
C GLU A 356 29.16 48.56 -27.53
N LYS A 357 30.02 47.55 -27.38
CA LYS A 357 31.46 47.76 -27.20
C LYS A 357 32.11 48.38 -28.44
N GLU A 358 31.78 47.87 -29.63
CA GLU A 358 32.29 48.41 -30.90
C GLU A 358 31.88 49.87 -31.09
N LEU A 359 30.63 50.22 -30.79
CA LEU A 359 30.15 51.61 -30.84
C LEU A 359 30.83 52.49 -29.79
N MET A 360 31.08 51.99 -28.58
CA MET A 360 31.82 52.72 -27.55
C MET A 360 33.25 53.04 -28.03
N ASP A 361 33.92 52.08 -28.65
CA ASP A 361 35.26 52.26 -29.21
C ASP A 361 35.25 53.29 -30.37
N GLU A 362 34.24 53.26 -31.24
CA GLU A 362 34.04 54.25 -32.31
C GLU A 362 33.80 55.66 -31.75
N ILE A 363 32.92 55.80 -30.75
CA ILE A 363 32.65 57.09 -30.08
C ILE A 363 33.94 57.65 -29.49
N ASN A 364 34.70 56.85 -28.75
CA ASN A 364 35.97 57.29 -28.16
C ASN A 364 36.96 57.76 -29.23
N ALA A 365 37.04 57.06 -30.36
CA ALA A 365 37.90 57.47 -31.48
C ALA A 365 37.45 58.81 -32.09
N LEU A 366 36.14 59.00 -32.27
CA LEU A 366 35.56 60.26 -32.78
C LEU A 366 35.74 61.42 -31.79
N GLU A 367 35.61 61.18 -30.48
CA GLU A 367 35.87 62.18 -29.45
C GLU A 367 37.33 62.62 -29.44
N ASN A 368 38.28 61.68 -29.56
CA ASN A 368 39.69 62.02 -29.69
C ASN A 368 39.96 62.87 -30.94
N GLN A 369 39.38 62.51 -32.10
CA GLN A 369 39.50 63.30 -33.32
C GLN A 369 38.92 64.71 -33.19
N ARG A 370 37.76 64.83 -32.51
CA ARG A 370 37.16 66.13 -32.20
C ARG A 370 38.11 66.99 -31.37
N ASP A 371 38.68 66.43 -30.31
CA ASP A 371 39.56 67.15 -29.38
C ASP A 371 40.86 67.61 -30.08
N GLU A 372 41.42 66.78 -30.97
CA GLU A 372 42.56 67.14 -31.81
C GLU A 372 42.24 68.30 -32.77
N LEU A 373 41.09 68.24 -33.43
CA LEU A 373 40.63 69.30 -34.33
C LEU A 373 40.36 70.61 -33.59
N GLU A 374 39.76 70.55 -32.40
CA GLU A 374 39.49 71.71 -31.57
C GLU A 374 40.81 72.37 -31.09
N ALA A 375 41.81 71.56 -30.71
CA ALA A 375 43.15 72.06 -30.38
C ALA A 375 43.84 72.72 -31.58
N ALA A 376 43.75 72.12 -32.77
CA ALA A 376 44.28 72.70 -34.00
C ALA A 376 43.60 74.04 -34.34
N LEU A 377 42.27 74.11 -34.20
CA LEU A 377 41.50 75.32 -34.45
C LEU A 377 41.89 76.44 -33.48
N GLN A 378 42.08 76.14 -32.19
CA GLN A 378 42.57 77.12 -31.22
C GLN A 378 43.96 77.66 -31.58
N LYS A 379 44.87 76.80 -32.03
CA LYS A 379 46.21 77.23 -32.50
C LYS A 379 46.12 78.18 -33.69
N VAL A 380 45.23 77.89 -34.66
CA VAL A 380 44.97 78.78 -35.81
C VAL A 380 44.38 80.11 -35.34
N LYS A 381 43.43 80.10 -34.41
CA LYS A 381 42.81 81.30 -33.85
C LYS A 381 43.83 82.23 -33.17
N VAL A 382 44.72 81.68 -32.34
CA VAL A 382 45.81 82.44 -31.70
C VAL A 382 46.76 83.03 -32.76
N SER A 383 47.13 82.23 -33.76
CA SER A 383 48.00 82.68 -34.86
C SER A 383 47.37 83.82 -35.67
N LEU A 384 46.06 83.74 -35.92
CA LEU A 384 45.30 84.77 -36.63
C LEU A 384 45.21 86.08 -35.85
N VAL A 385 44.95 86.01 -34.53
CA VAL A 385 44.97 87.19 -33.65
C VAL A 385 46.35 87.86 -33.68
N SER A 386 47.43 87.08 -33.56
CA SER A 386 48.81 87.58 -33.65
C SER A 386 49.12 88.23 -35.01
N ALA A 387 48.70 87.61 -36.12
CA ALA A 387 48.90 88.16 -37.46
C ALA A 387 48.13 89.47 -37.66
N ASN A 388 46.88 89.55 -37.18
CA ASN A 388 46.08 90.77 -37.23
C ASN A 388 46.70 91.90 -36.40
N ALA A 389 47.22 91.60 -35.20
CA ALA A 389 47.93 92.60 -34.38
C ALA A 389 49.18 93.13 -35.09
N ARG A 390 49.99 92.23 -35.68
CA ARG A 390 51.16 92.63 -36.49
C ARG A 390 50.78 93.49 -37.68
N LEU A 391 49.69 93.15 -38.37
CA LEU A 391 49.17 93.93 -39.49
C LEU A 391 48.63 95.30 -39.05
N TYR A 392 48.01 95.40 -37.89
CA TYR A 392 47.58 96.67 -37.30
C TYR A 392 48.78 97.57 -37.00
N ASN A 393 49.78 97.04 -36.27
CA ASN A 393 50.99 97.79 -35.94
C ASN A 393 51.74 98.26 -37.21
N ALA A 394 51.89 97.41 -38.21
CA ALA A 394 52.54 97.78 -39.48
C ALA A 394 51.77 98.88 -40.24
N ARG A 395 50.43 98.89 -40.15
CA ARG A 395 49.61 99.98 -40.71
C ARG A 395 49.81 101.28 -39.94
N GLU A 396 49.85 101.21 -38.61
CA GLU A 396 50.08 102.38 -37.75
C GLU A 396 51.49 102.96 -37.97
N GLU A 397 52.53 102.12 -38.05
CA GLU A 397 53.90 102.54 -38.38
C GLU A 397 53.98 103.20 -39.77
N ARG A 398 53.28 102.64 -40.77
CA ARG A 398 53.19 103.25 -42.11
C ARG A 398 52.51 104.62 -42.05
N ASP A 399 51.38 104.73 -41.36
CA ASP A 399 50.63 105.99 -41.27
C ASP A 399 51.46 107.07 -40.54
N GLN A 400 52.20 106.70 -39.48
CA GLN A 400 53.17 107.57 -38.81
C GLN A 400 54.33 107.98 -39.73
N PHE A 401 54.86 107.05 -40.53
CA PHE A 401 55.92 107.33 -41.50
C PHE A 401 55.44 108.32 -42.58
N ASP A 402 54.25 108.11 -43.14
CA ASP A 402 53.66 108.99 -44.15
C ASP A 402 53.43 110.40 -43.60
N GLU A 403 52.95 110.52 -42.36
CA GLU A 403 52.79 111.81 -41.67
C GLU A 403 54.14 112.52 -41.47
N ALA A 404 55.15 111.81 -40.95
CA ALA A 404 56.50 112.36 -40.79
C ALA A 404 57.11 112.79 -42.14
N ASN A 405 56.92 111.98 -43.18
CA ASN A 405 57.40 112.29 -44.52
C ASN A 405 56.71 113.53 -45.12
N ASN A 406 55.40 113.67 -44.92
CA ASN A 406 54.65 114.87 -45.32
C ASN A 406 55.18 116.13 -44.61
N GLN A 407 55.49 116.05 -43.32
CA GLN A 407 56.08 117.17 -42.56
C GLN A 407 57.47 117.57 -43.11
N ILE A 408 58.32 116.60 -43.48
CA ILE A 408 59.61 116.85 -44.11
C ILE A 408 59.44 117.56 -45.47
N LEU A 409 58.52 117.10 -46.30
CA LEU A 409 58.21 117.74 -47.60
C LEU A 409 57.72 119.18 -47.42
N GLN A 410 56.89 119.45 -46.41
CA GLN A 410 56.48 120.82 -46.06
C GLN A 410 57.67 121.69 -45.67
N HIS A 411 58.58 121.17 -44.83
CA HIS A 411 59.79 121.90 -44.42
C HIS A 411 60.69 122.25 -45.62
N PHE A 412 60.88 121.33 -46.58
CA PHE A 412 61.63 121.62 -47.82
C PHE A 412 60.96 122.69 -48.69
N LYS A 413 59.62 122.69 -48.81
CA LYS A 413 58.88 123.72 -49.55
C LYS A 413 59.06 125.13 -48.95
N VAL A 414 59.18 125.23 -47.63
CA VAL A 414 59.42 126.52 -46.93
C VAL A 414 60.86 127.00 -47.14
N LYS A 415 61.84 126.09 -47.23
CA LYS A 415 63.27 126.42 -47.37
C LYS A 415 63.67 126.87 -48.79
N VAL A 416 62.90 126.50 -49.83
CA VAL A 416 63.13 126.90 -51.24
C VAL A 416 62.44 128.23 -51.61
N ARG A 417 61.57 128.77 -50.74
CA ARG A 417 60.88 130.06 -50.94
C ARG A 417 61.56 131.28 -50.28
N ARG A 418 62.80 131.13 -49.83
CA ARG A 418 63.72 132.24 -49.49
C ARG A 418 64.88 132.20 -50.46
#